data_AF-A0A380SZD7-F1
#
_entry.id   AF-A0A380SZD7-F1
#
_cell.length_a   1.000
_cell.length_b   1.000
_cell.length_c   1.000
_cell.angle_alpha   90.00
_cell.angle_beta   90.00
_cell.angle_gamma   90.00
#
_symmetry.space_group_name_H-M   'P 1'
#
loop_
_entity.id
_entity.type
_entity.pdbx_description
1 polymer ?
#
loop_
_entity_poly.entity_id
_entity_poly.type
_entity_poly.pdbx_seq_one_letter_code
_entity_poly.pdbx_strand_id
1 'polypeptide(L)'
;MRPILKPTSHAHYLLPQSLDFGGAVSGLLQQVVAIKAPTAMYRVSLIYVLKLLLKHSRGLKLSNLTPMQQDALITGLKQRVAQIYKTAAAPLAQELGAFCAYCGTALPGLVEVEHAVPKAHYPMFATSWENFLPACSPCNTAKGNTPDRIKAARSTGIHAPGEQDLRNAIRRRNYIWPDLAADSWQRFPNKLRYHDPARPGWVELNIQDSVASGNQLIAYDVIQHQVLADLMVNNILLSNVQVAVFVDCDPHDAVAVETIDLIGFNDDSPGTYDRRQMNRTRAWFDALEECRLLLQANGPLARDQLWENTPRRAASSGFYAVWLSVMSAFDATYGCRYASRFVLATKDPLYYPGTNTQQLP
;
A
#
# COMPACT_ATOMS: atom_id res chain seq x y z
N MET A 1 5.95 -5.87 -3.05
CA MET A 1 4.56 -5.35 -3.24
C MET A 1 3.94 -5.99 -4.47
N ARG A 2 2.63 -5.89 -4.70
CA ARG A 2 2.04 -6.26 -5.99
C ARG A 2 2.21 -5.08 -6.97
N PRO A 3 2.87 -5.26 -8.13
CA PRO A 3 2.95 -4.19 -9.12
C PRO A 3 1.59 -4.00 -9.80
N ILE A 4 1.20 -2.76 -10.05
CA ILE A 4 -0.13 -2.42 -10.58
C ILE A 4 -0.07 -1.50 -11.80
N LEU A 5 -1.02 -1.68 -12.72
CA LEU A 5 -1.33 -0.80 -13.84
C LEU A 5 -2.51 0.08 -13.45
N LYS A 6 -2.22 1.24 -12.84
CA LYS A 6 -3.25 2.23 -12.52
C LYS A 6 -3.44 3.16 -13.73
N PRO A 7 -4.65 3.31 -14.29
CA PRO A 7 -4.88 4.26 -15.38
C PRO A 7 -4.61 5.70 -14.90
N THR A 8 -4.30 6.61 -15.83
CA THR A 8 -4.02 8.02 -15.53
C THR A 8 -5.26 8.82 -15.11
N SER A 9 -6.46 8.27 -15.33
CA SER A 9 -7.75 8.84 -14.94
C SER A 9 -8.81 7.74 -14.78
N HIS A 10 -9.95 8.07 -14.17
CA HIS A 10 -11.10 7.17 -14.09
C HIS A 10 -12.39 7.93 -14.38
N ALA A 11 -13.30 7.33 -15.17
CA ALA A 11 -14.53 7.98 -15.61
C ALA A 11 -15.46 8.41 -14.46
N HIS A 12 -15.44 7.67 -13.35
CA HIS A 12 -16.23 7.98 -12.15
C HIS A 12 -15.51 8.84 -11.10
N TYR A 13 -14.27 9.27 -11.36
CA TYR A 13 -13.58 10.25 -10.52
C TYR A 13 -13.50 11.61 -11.24
N LEU A 14 -14.59 12.37 -11.14
CA LEU A 14 -14.72 13.67 -11.81
C LEU A 14 -14.32 14.80 -10.86
N LEU A 15 -13.36 15.61 -11.30
CA LEU A 15 -12.90 16.76 -10.53
C LEU A 15 -13.78 17.98 -10.78
N PRO A 16 -14.35 18.59 -9.73
CA PRO A 16 -15.08 19.83 -9.88
C PRO A 16 -14.11 20.97 -10.23
N GLN A 17 -14.43 21.75 -11.27
CA GLN A 17 -13.63 22.94 -11.61
C GLN A 17 -13.77 24.06 -10.57
N SER A 18 -14.92 24.12 -9.88
CA SER A 18 -15.26 25.12 -8.87
C SER A 18 -15.97 24.50 -7.69
N LEU A 19 -15.84 25.13 -6.53
CA LEU A 19 -16.43 24.74 -5.27
C LEU A 19 -17.28 25.89 -4.73
N ASP A 20 -18.46 25.54 -4.24
CA ASP A 20 -19.34 26.48 -3.55
C ASP A 20 -19.14 26.32 -2.04
N PHE A 21 -18.97 27.43 -1.33
CA PHE A 21 -18.85 27.50 0.11
C PHE A 21 -19.98 28.36 0.69
N GLY A 22 -20.59 27.90 1.78
CA GLY A 22 -21.58 28.66 2.55
C GLY A 22 -21.07 29.06 3.93
N GLY A 23 -21.91 29.76 4.69
CA GLY A 23 -21.68 30.09 6.10
C GLY A 23 -20.38 30.87 6.36
N ALA A 24 -19.71 30.55 7.47
CA ALA A 24 -18.50 31.25 7.88
C ALA A 24 -17.36 31.15 6.85
N VAL A 25 -17.20 29.99 6.18
CA VAL A 25 -16.12 29.78 5.20
C VAL A 25 -16.29 30.69 3.98
N SER A 26 -17.54 30.89 3.52
CA SER A 26 -17.88 31.85 2.47
C SER A 26 -17.43 33.27 2.82
N GLY A 27 -17.78 33.75 4.02
CA GLY A 27 -17.40 35.08 4.49
C GLY A 27 -15.88 35.27 4.62
N LEU A 28 -15.18 34.23 5.08
CA LEU A 28 -13.72 34.25 5.19
C LEU A 28 -13.03 34.28 3.81
N LEU A 29 -13.52 33.51 2.84
CA LEU A 29 -12.99 33.56 1.46
C LEU A 29 -13.17 34.94 0.83
N GLN A 30 -14.35 35.54 1.03
CA GLN A 30 -14.67 36.90 0.58
C GLN A 30 -13.73 37.96 1.20
N GLN A 31 -13.40 37.84 2.49
CA GLN A 31 -12.40 38.68 3.15
C GLN A 31 -11.00 38.55 2.54
N VAL A 32 -10.57 37.32 2.22
CA VAL A 32 -9.26 37.07 1.59
C VAL A 32 -9.14 37.78 0.24
N VAL A 33 -10.20 37.80 -0.56
CA VAL A 33 -10.21 38.46 -1.87
C VAL A 33 -10.60 39.94 -1.82
N ALA A 34 -10.87 40.49 -0.62
CA ALA A 34 -11.38 41.84 -0.41
C ALA A 34 -12.64 42.19 -1.23
N ILE A 35 -13.52 41.19 -1.43
CA ILE A 35 -14.81 41.36 -2.11
C ILE A 35 -15.91 41.10 -1.10
N LYS A 36 -16.96 41.93 -1.09
CA LYS A 36 -18.20 41.64 -0.38
C LYS A 36 -19.24 41.16 -1.39
N ALA A 37 -19.38 39.85 -1.53
CA ALA A 37 -20.37 39.28 -2.43
C ALA A 37 -21.79 39.51 -1.82
N PRO A 38 -22.80 39.79 -2.66
CA PRO A 38 -24.17 39.95 -2.18
C PRO A 38 -24.77 38.62 -1.68
N THR A 39 -24.14 37.48 -1.97
CA THR A 39 -24.65 36.13 -1.69
C THR A 39 -23.98 35.47 -0.48
N ALA A 40 -24.77 34.73 0.30
CA ALA A 40 -24.28 33.91 1.41
C ALA A 40 -23.38 32.74 0.94
N MET A 41 -23.53 32.33 -0.32
CA MET A 41 -22.67 31.36 -1.00
C MET A 41 -21.58 32.06 -1.79
N TYR A 42 -20.35 31.56 -1.74
CA TYR A 42 -19.24 32.05 -2.52
C TYR A 42 -18.60 30.91 -3.31
N ARG A 43 -18.51 31.11 -4.63
CA ARG A 43 -17.96 30.14 -5.58
C ARG A 43 -16.52 30.50 -5.91
N VAL A 44 -15.62 29.53 -5.76
CA VAL A 44 -14.19 29.68 -6.08
C VAL A 44 -13.69 28.48 -6.86
N SER A 45 -12.66 28.67 -7.69
CA SER A 45 -12.06 27.55 -8.42
C SER A 45 -11.36 26.58 -7.47
N LEU A 46 -11.37 25.28 -7.78
CA LEU A 46 -10.65 24.27 -7.00
C LEU A 46 -9.15 24.62 -6.92
N ILE A 47 -8.56 25.05 -8.03
CA ILE A 47 -7.14 25.44 -8.09
C ILE A 47 -6.81 26.61 -7.14
N TYR A 48 -7.74 27.55 -6.94
CA TYR A 48 -7.56 28.64 -5.98
C TYR A 48 -7.56 28.13 -4.55
N VAL A 49 -8.47 27.22 -4.21
CA VAL A 49 -8.52 26.57 -2.89
C VAL A 49 -7.22 25.80 -2.61
N LEU A 50 -6.72 25.02 -3.56
CA LEU A 50 -5.45 24.29 -3.40
C LEU A 50 -4.26 25.25 -3.22
N LYS A 51 -4.25 26.39 -3.91
CA LYS A 51 -3.24 27.45 -3.73
C LYS A 51 -3.29 28.09 -2.33
N LEU A 52 -4.47 28.31 -1.76
CA LEU A 52 -4.60 28.82 -0.38
C LEU A 52 -4.08 27.79 0.63
N LEU A 53 -4.41 26.51 0.45
CA LEU A 53 -3.86 25.43 1.26
C LEU A 53 -2.33 25.34 1.11
N LEU A 54 -1.80 25.54 -0.10
CA LEU A 54 -0.36 25.56 -0.34
C LEU A 54 0.33 26.70 0.42
N LYS A 55 -0.23 27.92 0.36
CA LYS A 55 0.29 29.07 1.13
C LYS A 55 0.36 28.73 2.62
N HIS A 56 -0.72 28.18 3.17
CA HIS A 56 -0.76 27.77 4.57
C HIS A 56 0.25 26.67 4.90
N SER A 57 0.39 25.63 4.06
CA SER A 57 1.36 24.55 4.26
C SER A 57 2.82 25.03 4.24
N ARG A 58 3.08 26.20 3.64
CA ARG A 58 4.38 26.88 3.59
C ARG A 58 4.56 27.90 4.72
N GLY A 59 3.64 27.97 5.68
CA GLY A 59 3.67 28.93 6.78
C GLY A 59 3.34 30.38 6.36
N LEU A 60 2.82 30.59 5.15
CA LEU A 60 2.46 31.93 4.67
C LEU A 60 1.10 32.35 5.24
N LYS A 61 1.03 33.60 5.72
CA LYS A 61 -0.22 34.20 6.20
C LYS A 61 -1.15 34.53 5.03
N LEU A 62 -2.44 34.29 5.23
CA LEU A 62 -3.49 34.76 4.33
C LEU A 62 -3.85 36.20 4.70
N SER A 63 -3.85 37.08 3.69
CA SER A 63 -4.16 38.50 3.88
C SER A 63 -5.57 38.68 4.46
N ASN A 64 -5.74 39.73 5.27
CA ASN A 64 -7.02 40.18 5.83
C ASN A 64 -7.69 39.22 6.84
N LEU A 65 -6.99 38.20 7.33
CA LEU A 65 -7.50 37.26 8.34
C LEU A 65 -6.66 37.30 9.62
N THR A 66 -7.32 37.17 10.78
CA THR A 66 -6.67 36.82 12.04
C THR A 66 -6.21 35.34 12.02
N PRO A 67 -5.31 34.92 12.93
CA PRO A 67 -4.89 33.51 13.01
C PRO A 67 -6.07 32.53 13.19
N MET A 68 -7.04 32.87 14.04
CA MET A 68 -8.24 32.05 14.28
C MET A 68 -9.14 31.96 13.04
N GLN A 69 -9.32 33.08 12.35
CA GLN A 69 -10.05 33.12 11.08
C GLN A 69 -9.36 32.30 9.98
N GLN A 70 -8.03 32.38 9.90
CA GLN A 70 -7.26 31.57 8.97
C GLN A 70 -7.43 30.07 9.28
N ASP A 71 -7.34 29.66 10.55
CA ASP A 71 -7.52 28.25 10.92
C ASP A 71 -8.92 27.72 10.59
N ALA A 72 -9.96 28.51 10.88
CA ALA A 72 -11.34 28.19 10.51
C ALA A 72 -11.51 28.05 8.98
N LEU A 73 -10.93 28.98 8.21
CA LEU A 73 -10.95 28.91 6.74
C LEU A 73 -10.25 27.63 6.27
N ILE A 74 -9.01 27.39 6.71
CA ILE A 74 -8.20 26.23 6.28
C ILE A 74 -8.90 24.92 6.63
N THR A 75 -9.52 24.83 7.81
CA THR A 75 -10.32 23.66 8.21
C THR A 75 -11.46 23.41 7.25
N GLY A 76 -12.25 24.44 6.91
CA GLY A 76 -13.35 24.33 5.94
C GLY A 76 -12.86 23.94 4.53
N LEU A 77 -11.74 24.51 4.08
CA LEU A 77 -11.13 24.16 2.79
C LEU A 77 -10.66 22.69 2.77
N LYS A 78 -9.98 22.23 3.83
CA LYS A 78 -9.53 20.83 3.97
C LYS A 78 -10.70 19.86 3.98
N GLN A 79 -11.78 20.18 4.69
CA GLN A 79 -13.00 19.37 4.71
C GLN A 79 -13.61 19.23 3.31
N ARG A 80 -13.72 20.34 2.56
CA ARG A 80 -14.26 20.29 1.20
C ARG A 80 -13.36 19.50 0.25
N VAL A 81 -12.05 19.68 0.32
CA VAL A 81 -11.08 18.89 -0.46
C VAL A 81 -11.15 17.40 -0.10
N ALA A 82 -11.37 17.08 1.18
CA ALA A 82 -11.54 15.70 1.64
C ALA A 82 -12.78 15.02 1.06
N GLN A 83 -13.90 15.74 0.98
CA GLN A 83 -15.10 15.22 0.31
C GLN A 83 -14.84 14.86 -1.16
N ILE A 84 -13.94 15.60 -1.84
CA ILE A 84 -13.59 15.32 -3.24
C ILE A 84 -12.73 14.08 -3.35
N TYR A 85 -11.57 14.01 -2.68
CA TYR A 85 -10.69 12.86 -2.89
C TYR A 85 -11.27 11.55 -2.35
N LYS A 86 -12.15 11.60 -1.33
CA LYS A 86 -12.80 10.38 -0.80
C LYS A 86 -13.69 9.68 -1.83
N THR A 87 -14.18 10.37 -2.86
CA THR A 87 -14.93 9.72 -3.94
C THR A 87 -14.05 8.83 -4.84
N ALA A 88 -12.73 8.91 -4.73
CA ALA A 88 -11.81 8.03 -5.46
C ALA A 88 -11.78 6.59 -4.91
N ALA A 89 -12.29 6.32 -3.70
CA ALA A 89 -12.17 5.01 -3.07
C ALA A 89 -12.79 3.88 -3.91
N ALA A 90 -14.04 4.05 -4.36
CA ALA A 90 -14.73 3.05 -5.17
C ALA A 90 -14.08 2.87 -6.57
N PRO A 91 -13.77 3.95 -7.33
CA PRO A 91 -12.94 3.87 -8.52
C PRO A 91 -11.62 3.10 -8.35
N LEU A 92 -10.86 3.37 -7.27
CA LEU A 92 -9.60 2.68 -7.01
C LEU A 92 -9.83 1.19 -6.74
N ALA A 93 -10.85 0.85 -5.96
CA ALA A 93 -11.19 -0.54 -5.68
C ALA A 93 -11.66 -1.28 -6.93
N GLN A 94 -12.36 -0.61 -7.85
CA GLN A 94 -12.77 -1.19 -9.13
C GLN A 94 -11.57 -1.48 -10.03
N GLU A 95 -10.63 -0.54 -10.16
CA GLU A 95 -9.47 -0.67 -11.05
C GLU A 95 -8.38 -1.60 -10.50
N LEU A 96 -8.19 -1.60 -9.18
CA LEU A 96 -7.04 -2.24 -8.53
C LEU A 96 -7.44 -3.35 -7.58
N GLY A 97 -8.73 -3.51 -7.30
CA GLY A 97 -9.24 -4.44 -6.32
C GLY A 97 -9.17 -3.87 -4.91
N ALA A 98 -9.89 -4.52 -3.99
CA ALA A 98 -9.93 -4.14 -2.58
C ALA A 98 -8.70 -4.67 -1.83
N PHE A 99 -7.50 -4.25 -2.25
CA PHE A 99 -6.23 -4.63 -1.63
C PHE A 99 -5.40 -3.39 -1.31
N CYS A 100 -4.75 -3.40 -0.15
CA CYS A 100 -3.73 -2.39 0.15
C CYS A 100 -2.61 -2.49 -0.90
N ALA A 101 -2.36 -1.40 -1.63
CA ALA A 101 -1.33 -1.34 -2.67
C ALA A 101 0.07 -1.61 -2.14
N TYR A 102 0.30 -1.36 -0.84
CA TYR A 102 1.57 -1.61 -0.18
C TYR A 102 1.69 -3.06 0.32
N CYS A 103 1.03 -3.39 1.44
CA CYS A 103 1.24 -4.70 2.10
C CYS A 103 0.43 -5.84 1.47
N GLY A 104 -0.53 -5.55 0.59
CA GLY A 104 -1.39 -6.55 -0.04
C GLY A 104 -2.54 -7.06 0.82
N THR A 105 -2.70 -6.60 2.06
CA THR A 105 -3.88 -6.91 2.90
C THR A 105 -5.18 -6.67 2.14
N ALA A 106 -6.09 -7.65 2.18
CA ALA A 106 -7.45 -7.48 1.69
C ALA A 106 -8.20 -6.41 2.49
N LEU A 107 -9.03 -5.62 1.82
CA LEU A 107 -9.78 -4.48 2.34
C LEU A 107 -11.29 -4.74 2.19
N PRO A 108 -11.90 -5.68 2.95
CA PRO A 108 -13.32 -6.05 2.80
C PRO A 108 -14.31 -4.96 3.26
N GLY A 109 -13.89 -3.69 3.30
CA GLY A 109 -14.69 -2.55 3.77
C GLY A 109 -14.15 -1.22 3.27
N LEU A 110 -13.95 -0.26 4.18
CA LEU A 110 -13.49 1.09 3.83
C LEU A 110 -12.05 1.07 3.30
N VAL A 111 -11.90 1.40 2.01
CA VAL A 111 -10.61 1.66 1.38
C VAL A 111 -10.17 3.08 1.71
N GLU A 112 -9.01 3.23 2.35
CA GLU A 112 -8.40 4.55 2.53
C GLU A 112 -7.83 5.01 1.18
N VAL A 113 -8.17 6.23 0.77
CA VAL A 113 -7.56 6.91 -0.37
C VAL A 113 -6.25 7.51 0.10
N GLU A 114 -5.16 6.79 -0.12
CA GLU A 114 -3.84 7.24 0.32
C GLU A 114 -3.17 8.12 -0.75
N HIS A 115 -2.56 9.21 -0.28
CA HIS A 115 -1.84 10.18 -1.09
C HIS A 115 -0.34 9.85 -1.11
N ALA A 116 0.19 9.43 -2.26
CA ALA A 116 1.61 9.11 -2.38
C ALA A 116 2.51 10.29 -1.98
N VAL A 117 2.20 11.51 -2.44
CA VAL A 117 2.70 12.73 -1.82
C VAL A 117 1.65 13.30 -0.85
N PRO A 118 1.98 13.49 0.44
CA PRO A 118 1.00 13.79 1.48
C PRO A 118 0.31 15.15 1.27
N LYS A 119 -1.02 15.17 1.31
CA LYS A 119 -1.86 16.37 1.16
C LYS A 119 -1.54 17.51 2.15
N ALA A 120 -0.95 17.21 3.30
CA ALA A 120 -0.54 18.20 4.29
C ALA A 120 0.58 19.12 3.78
N HIS A 121 1.53 18.56 3.03
CA HIS A 121 2.69 19.27 2.49
C HIS A 121 2.56 19.62 1.01
N TYR A 122 1.72 18.86 0.29
CA TYR A 122 1.53 18.97 -1.15
C TYR A 122 0.05 19.10 -1.54
N PRO A 123 -0.66 20.11 -1.02
CA PRO A 123 -2.10 20.25 -1.24
C PRO A 123 -2.47 20.42 -2.72
N MET A 124 -1.55 20.88 -3.57
CA MET A 124 -1.75 20.96 -5.02
C MET A 124 -2.08 19.60 -5.67
N PHE A 125 -1.67 18.49 -5.05
CA PHE A 125 -1.95 17.13 -5.53
C PHE A 125 -2.98 16.39 -4.67
N ALA A 126 -3.66 17.08 -3.75
CA ALA A 126 -4.61 16.46 -2.82
C ALA A 126 -5.85 15.85 -3.51
N THR A 127 -6.18 16.33 -4.70
CA THR A 127 -7.28 15.80 -5.54
C THR A 127 -6.77 15.12 -6.81
N SER A 128 -5.47 14.84 -6.93
CA SER A 128 -4.90 14.26 -8.15
C SER A 128 -5.07 12.75 -8.15
N TRP A 129 -5.80 12.19 -9.13
CA TRP A 129 -5.99 10.74 -9.29
C TRP A 129 -4.66 9.99 -9.33
N GLU A 130 -3.67 10.52 -10.05
CA GLU A 130 -2.33 9.94 -10.14
C GLU A 130 -1.61 9.88 -8.79
N ASN A 131 -2.02 10.68 -7.81
CA ASN A 131 -1.46 10.69 -6.47
C ASN A 131 -2.13 9.69 -5.52
N PHE A 132 -3.15 8.96 -5.96
CA PHE A 132 -3.92 8.06 -5.09
C PHE A 132 -3.55 6.58 -5.25
N LEU A 133 -3.54 5.88 -4.12
CA LEU A 133 -3.48 4.42 -4.03
C LEU A 133 -4.44 3.92 -2.94
N PRO A 134 -5.02 2.71 -3.09
CA PRO A 134 -5.74 2.07 -1.99
C PRO A 134 -4.77 1.65 -0.89
N ALA A 135 -5.07 1.95 0.36
CA ALA A 135 -4.24 1.54 1.50
C ALA A 135 -5.08 1.00 2.66
N CYS A 136 -4.47 0.13 3.48
CA CYS A 136 -5.01 -0.19 4.80
C CYS A 136 -4.62 0.92 5.81
N SER A 137 -5.39 1.02 6.89
CA SER A 137 -5.14 2.01 7.96
C SER A 137 -3.71 1.95 8.54
N PRO A 138 -3.12 0.78 8.83
CA PRO A 138 -1.73 0.73 9.31
C PRO A 138 -0.70 1.30 8.33
N CYS A 139 -0.74 0.92 7.04
CA CYS A 139 0.18 1.49 6.04
C CYS A 139 -0.01 3.01 5.88
N ASN A 140 -1.28 3.45 5.85
CA ASN A 140 -1.64 4.86 5.73
C ASN A 140 -1.14 5.67 6.95
N THR A 141 -1.26 5.10 8.15
CA THR A 141 -0.81 5.72 9.41
C THR A 141 0.70 5.77 9.49
N ALA A 142 1.40 4.67 9.17
CA ALA A 142 2.86 4.59 9.18
C ALA A 142 3.48 5.64 8.24
N LYS A 143 2.95 5.76 7.02
CA LYS A 143 3.42 6.77 6.08
C LYS A 143 3.09 8.20 6.54
N GLY A 144 1.87 8.41 7.02
CA GLY A 144 1.42 9.69 7.58
C GLY A 144 1.68 10.88 6.65
N ASN A 145 2.37 11.90 7.17
CA ASN A 145 2.77 13.09 6.42
C ASN A 145 4.19 13.00 5.83
N THR A 146 4.79 11.81 5.78
CA THR A 146 6.11 11.59 5.19
C THR A 146 5.95 11.15 3.72
N PRO A 147 6.87 11.54 2.82
CA PRO A 147 7.97 12.49 3.01
C PRO A 147 7.53 13.95 3.07
N ASP A 148 8.27 14.76 3.82
CA ASP A 148 8.09 16.21 3.87
C ASP A 148 8.76 16.92 2.68
N ARG A 149 8.63 18.26 2.63
CA ARG A 149 9.20 19.10 1.57
C ARG A 149 10.72 19.20 1.62
N ILE A 150 11.33 19.03 2.79
CA ILE A 150 12.78 19.12 2.98
C ILE A 150 13.45 17.90 2.34
N LYS A 151 12.95 16.70 2.63
CA LYS A 151 13.44 15.45 2.04
C LYS A 151 13.30 15.47 0.51
N ALA A 152 12.14 15.88 0.01
CA ALA A 152 11.91 16.01 -1.42
C ALA A 152 12.89 17.01 -2.07
N ALA A 153 13.05 18.21 -1.50
CA ALA A 153 13.94 19.23 -2.05
C ALA A 153 15.41 18.81 -2.10
N ARG A 154 15.90 18.10 -1.08
CA ARG A 154 17.27 17.55 -1.08
C ARG A 154 17.51 16.59 -2.25
N SER A 155 16.46 15.87 -2.66
CA SER A 155 16.53 14.81 -3.67
C SER A 155 16.35 15.31 -5.10
N THR A 156 15.88 16.56 -5.29
CA THR A 156 15.76 17.15 -6.62
C THR A 156 17.12 17.54 -7.19
N GLY A 157 18.01 18.08 -6.36
CA GLY A 157 19.24 18.76 -6.80
C GLY A 157 18.99 20.12 -7.46
N ILE A 158 17.75 20.64 -7.39
CA ILE A 158 17.31 21.87 -8.06
C ILE A 158 17.26 23.00 -7.05
N HIS A 159 17.79 24.17 -7.41
CA HIS A 159 17.61 25.38 -6.60
C HIS A 159 16.14 25.85 -6.68
N ALA A 160 15.49 26.00 -5.53
CA ALA A 160 14.09 26.41 -5.41
C ALA A 160 13.10 25.58 -6.27
N PRO A 161 12.98 24.27 -6.03
CA PRO A 161 12.15 23.37 -6.84
C PRO A 161 10.66 23.74 -6.78
N GLY A 162 9.96 23.59 -7.92
CA GLY A 162 8.51 23.75 -8.00
C GLY A 162 7.76 22.55 -7.41
N GLU A 163 6.43 22.65 -7.29
CA GLU A 163 5.59 21.57 -6.73
C GLU A 163 5.72 20.27 -7.52
N GLN A 164 5.84 20.35 -8.85
CA GLN A 164 5.98 19.17 -9.70
C GLN A 164 7.35 18.51 -9.52
N ASP A 165 8.43 19.29 -9.34
CA ASP A 165 9.77 18.77 -9.09
C ASP A 165 9.81 17.99 -7.78
N LEU A 166 9.22 18.54 -6.72
CA LEU A 166 9.10 17.89 -5.42
C LEU A 166 8.29 16.59 -5.51
N ARG A 167 7.15 16.62 -6.21
CA ARG A 167 6.35 15.41 -6.44
C ARG A 167 7.14 14.35 -7.21
N ASN A 168 7.84 14.75 -8.26
CA ASN A 168 8.62 13.83 -9.08
C ASN A 168 9.78 13.21 -8.29
N ALA A 169 10.47 13.97 -7.43
CA ALA A 169 11.49 13.44 -6.53
C ALA A 169 10.92 12.31 -5.66
N ILE A 170 9.80 12.57 -4.98
CA ILE A 170 9.15 11.56 -4.13
C ILE A 170 8.71 10.34 -4.92
N ARG A 171 8.05 10.57 -6.06
CA ARG A 171 7.40 9.53 -6.84
C ARG A 171 8.38 8.67 -7.63
N ARG A 172 9.57 9.18 -7.96
CA ARG A 172 10.51 8.53 -8.89
C ARG A 172 11.91 8.28 -8.32
N ARG A 173 12.27 8.89 -7.19
CA ARG A 173 13.64 8.80 -6.63
C ARG A 173 13.66 8.34 -5.18
N ASN A 174 12.76 8.82 -4.34
CA ASN A 174 12.84 8.57 -2.90
C ASN A 174 12.24 7.24 -2.44
N TYR A 175 11.23 6.75 -3.15
CA TYR A 175 10.49 5.56 -2.75
C TYR A 175 10.05 4.74 -3.96
N ILE A 176 9.85 3.46 -3.71
CA ILE A 176 9.26 2.54 -4.67
C ILE A 176 7.76 2.58 -4.49
N TRP A 177 7.05 2.63 -5.61
CA TRP A 177 5.60 2.69 -5.60
C TRP A 177 5.03 1.65 -6.57
N PRO A 178 4.00 0.90 -6.15
CA PRO A 178 3.51 -0.25 -6.92
C PRO A 178 2.95 0.15 -8.29
N ASP A 179 2.47 1.38 -8.46
CA ASP A 179 1.92 1.89 -9.72
C ASP A 179 2.97 2.41 -10.72
N LEU A 180 4.22 2.57 -10.30
CA LEU A 180 5.32 3.02 -11.17
C LEU A 180 6.43 1.98 -11.34
N ALA A 181 6.59 1.07 -10.37
CA ALA A 181 7.64 0.09 -10.33
C ALA A 181 7.07 -1.30 -10.64
N ALA A 182 7.15 -1.70 -11.92
CA ALA A 182 6.73 -3.04 -12.36
C ALA A 182 7.52 -4.16 -11.65
N ASP A 183 8.76 -3.87 -11.27
CA ASP A 183 9.68 -4.71 -10.52
C ASP A 183 9.48 -4.67 -8.99
N SER A 184 8.49 -3.93 -8.49
CA SER A 184 8.23 -3.79 -7.04
C SER A 184 7.92 -5.10 -6.32
N TRP A 185 7.59 -6.19 -7.01
CA TRP A 185 7.54 -7.50 -6.39
C TRP A 185 8.94 -8.02 -6.06
N GLN A 186 9.87 -7.95 -7.01
CA GLN A 186 11.23 -8.45 -6.90
C GLN A 186 12.09 -7.65 -5.91
N ARG A 187 11.83 -6.34 -5.78
CA ARG A 187 12.55 -5.46 -4.85
C ARG A 187 12.11 -5.61 -3.39
N PHE A 188 11.02 -6.33 -3.15
CA PHE A 188 10.47 -6.57 -1.82
C PHE A 188 10.15 -8.07 -1.61
N PRO A 189 11.16 -8.96 -1.66
CA PRO A 189 10.96 -10.39 -1.45
C PRO A 189 10.36 -10.66 -0.06
N ASN A 190 9.47 -11.64 0.01
CA ASN A 190 8.93 -12.13 1.27
C ASN A 190 9.79 -13.31 1.74
N LYS A 191 10.26 -13.26 2.99
CA LYS A 191 11.15 -14.26 3.59
C LYS A 191 10.51 -14.84 4.84
N LEU A 192 10.33 -16.17 4.89
CA LEU A 192 9.91 -16.86 6.09
C LEU A 192 11.09 -16.97 7.06
N ARG A 193 10.87 -16.50 8.29
CA ARG A 193 11.83 -16.58 9.38
C ARG A 193 11.20 -17.26 10.59
N TYR A 194 12.04 -17.86 11.43
CA TYR A 194 11.61 -18.45 12.70
C TYR A 194 12.45 -17.92 13.86
N HIS A 195 11.87 -17.96 15.06
CA HIS A 195 12.57 -17.62 16.28
C HIS A 195 13.28 -18.86 16.83
N ASP A 196 14.60 -18.77 16.99
CA ASP A 196 15.43 -19.80 17.62
C ASP A 196 15.82 -19.33 19.03
N PRO A 197 15.34 -19.95 20.12
CA PRO A 197 15.72 -19.55 21.48
C PRO A 197 17.23 -19.57 21.75
N ALA A 198 18.01 -20.34 20.97
CA ALA A 198 19.45 -20.41 21.10
C ALA A 198 20.20 -19.28 20.37
N ARG A 199 19.51 -18.48 19.54
CA ARG A 199 20.12 -17.40 18.75
C ARG A 199 19.40 -16.07 19.00
N PRO A 200 20.13 -14.95 19.09
CA PRO A 200 19.47 -13.65 19.17
C PRO A 200 18.78 -13.34 17.83
N GLY A 201 17.47 -13.11 17.86
CA GLY A 201 16.69 -12.62 16.72
C GLY A 201 16.11 -13.69 15.82
N TRP A 202 15.66 -13.26 14.64
CA TRP A 202 14.98 -14.10 13.66
C TRP A 202 15.98 -14.82 12.75
N VAL A 203 15.79 -16.12 12.55
CA VAL A 203 16.58 -16.94 11.63
C VAL A 203 15.83 -17.06 10.30
N GLU A 204 16.45 -16.63 9.21
CA GLU A 204 15.89 -16.76 7.86
C GLU A 204 16.03 -18.19 7.33
N LEU A 205 14.96 -18.70 6.73
CA LEU A 205 14.98 -19.97 6.01
C LEU A 205 15.50 -19.76 4.59
N ASN A 206 16.31 -20.72 4.11
CA ASN A 206 16.63 -20.80 2.69
C ASN A 206 15.37 -21.17 1.88
N ILE A 207 15.45 -21.05 0.56
CA ILE A 207 14.29 -21.25 -0.33
C ILE A 207 13.68 -22.65 -0.19
N GLN A 208 14.50 -23.71 -0.08
CA GLN A 208 14.04 -25.10 0.01
C GLN A 208 13.33 -25.35 1.35
N ASP A 209 13.96 -24.95 2.47
CA ASP A 209 13.39 -25.10 3.80
C ASP A 209 12.12 -24.25 3.98
N SER A 210 12.01 -23.10 3.30
CA SER A 210 10.84 -22.21 3.43
C SER A 210 9.54 -22.80 2.87
N VAL A 211 9.64 -23.79 1.98
CA VAL A 211 8.52 -24.48 1.33
C VAL A 211 8.56 -26.00 1.52
N ALA A 212 9.36 -26.49 2.45
CA ALA A 212 9.47 -27.92 2.72
C ALA A 212 8.10 -28.52 3.08
N SER A 213 7.86 -29.75 2.62
CA SER A 213 6.55 -30.42 2.73
C SER A 213 6.09 -30.70 4.17
N GLY A 214 7.01 -30.65 5.14
CA GLY A 214 6.71 -30.80 6.57
C GLY A 214 6.33 -29.50 7.26
N ASN A 215 6.40 -28.35 6.58
CA ASN A 215 6.04 -27.08 7.19
C ASN A 215 4.51 -26.97 7.33
N GLN A 216 4.02 -26.70 8.55
CA GLN A 216 2.59 -26.66 8.83
C GLN A 216 2.25 -25.55 9.83
N LEU A 217 1.22 -24.75 9.52
CA LEU A 217 0.68 -23.79 10.48
C LEU A 217 -0.04 -24.52 11.62
N ILE A 218 0.34 -24.21 12.86
CA ILE A 218 -0.23 -24.85 14.06
C ILE A 218 -1.25 -23.95 14.74
N ALA A 219 -0.86 -22.70 15.03
CA ALA A 219 -1.70 -21.75 15.74
C ALA A 219 -1.27 -20.30 15.46
N TYR A 220 -2.07 -19.35 15.92
CA TYR A 220 -1.69 -17.94 15.99
C TYR A 220 -2.36 -17.27 17.19
N ASP A 221 -1.64 -16.34 17.81
CA ASP A 221 -2.11 -15.51 18.91
C ASP A 221 -2.30 -14.08 18.42
N VAL A 222 -3.56 -13.64 18.37
CA VAL A 222 -3.92 -12.30 17.89
C VAL A 222 -3.52 -11.20 18.88
N ILE A 223 -3.47 -11.50 20.18
CA ILE A 223 -3.11 -10.52 21.23
C ILE A 223 -1.60 -10.29 21.22
N GLN A 224 -0.82 -11.37 21.13
CA GLN A 224 0.65 -11.32 21.11
C GLN A 224 1.25 -11.16 19.72
N HIS A 225 0.42 -11.22 18.67
CA HIS A 225 0.81 -11.15 17.25
C HIS A 225 1.74 -12.31 16.82
N GLN A 226 1.62 -13.46 17.48
CA GLN A 226 2.48 -14.61 17.20
C GLN A 226 1.83 -15.56 16.21
N VAL A 227 2.64 -16.14 15.34
CA VAL A 227 2.24 -17.28 14.49
C VAL A 227 3.14 -18.45 14.85
N LEU A 228 2.55 -19.61 15.11
CA LEU A 228 3.24 -20.83 15.50
C LEU A 228 3.11 -21.86 14.40
N ALA A 229 4.21 -22.48 14.02
CA ALA A 229 4.28 -23.48 12.97
C ALA A 229 5.26 -24.60 13.30
N ASP A 230 5.02 -25.75 12.70
CA ASP A 230 6.03 -26.79 12.54
C ASP A 230 6.86 -26.45 11.29
N LEU A 231 8.19 -26.57 11.39
CA LEU A 231 9.11 -26.28 10.29
C LEU A 231 10.10 -27.44 10.09
N MET A 232 10.34 -27.82 8.84
CA MET A 232 11.38 -28.74 8.44
C MET A 232 12.61 -27.93 8.00
N VAL A 233 13.65 -27.90 8.83
CA VAL A 233 14.87 -27.12 8.58
C VAL A 233 16.05 -28.07 8.47
N ASN A 234 16.71 -28.14 7.32
CA ASN A 234 17.78 -29.12 7.05
C ASN A 234 17.36 -30.56 7.39
N ASN A 235 16.13 -30.94 7.05
CA ASN A 235 15.51 -32.24 7.37
C ASN A 235 15.30 -32.51 8.87
N ILE A 236 15.36 -31.49 9.73
CA ILE A 236 15.03 -31.59 11.16
C ILE A 236 13.69 -30.89 11.39
N LEU A 237 12.75 -31.60 12.04
CA LEU A 237 11.47 -31.04 12.46
C LEU A 237 11.66 -30.16 13.70
N LEU A 238 11.35 -28.87 13.56
CA LEU A 238 11.19 -27.92 14.64
C LEU A 238 9.69 -27.75 14.89
N SER A 239 9.21 -28.24 16.03
CA SER A 239 7.77 -28.19 16.33
C SER A 239 7.38 -26.94 17.11
N ASN A 240 6.22 -26.38 16.78
CA ASN A 240 5.57 -25.29 17.48
C ASN A 240 6.49 -24.06 17.70
N VAL A 241 7.27 -23.70 16.67
CA VAL A 241 8.17 -22.54 16.70
C VAL A 241 7.44 -21.29 16.23
N GLN A 242 7.82 -20.13 16.80
CA GLN A 242 7.30 -18.86 16.33
C GLN A 242 7.89 -18.53 14.97
N VAL A 243 7.04 -18.14 14.03
CA VAL A 243 7.38 -17.82 12.65
C VAL A 243 6.81 -16.47 12.23
N ALA A 244 7.49 -15.81 11.30
CA ALA A 244 7.03 -14.57 10.70
C ALA A 244 7.57 -14.40 9.28
N VAL A 245 6.76 -13.81 8.41
CA VAL A 245 7.16 -13.39 7.08
C VAL A 245 7.62 -11.94 7.11
N PHE A 246 8.89 -11.73 6.79
CA PHE A 246 9.50 -10.40 6.64
C PHE A 246 9.48 -9.99 5.17
N VAL A 247 9.19 -8.70 4.92
CA VAL A 247 9.48 -8.07 3.64
C VAL A 247 10.93 -7.60 3.71
N ASP A 248 11.77 -8.15 2.84
CA ASP A 248 13.18 -7.80 2.77
C ASP A 248 13.48 -6.96 1.52
N CYS A 249 14.72 -6.55 1.34
CA CYS A 249 15.24 -5.93 0.12
C CYS A 249 16.75 -6.13 0.01
N ASP A 250 17.34 -5.79 -1.14
CA ASP A 250 18.79 -5.63 -1.24
C ASP A 250 19.22 -4.46 -0.32
N PRO A 251 20.11 -4.68 0.68
CA PRO A 251 20.55 -3.62 1.57
C PRO A 251 21.32 -2.48 0.86
N HIS A 252 21.80 -2.70 -0.36
CA HIS A 252 22.40 -1.67 -1.20
C HIS A 252 21.37 -0.88 -2.01
N ASP A 253 20.13 -1.34 -2.07
CA ASP A 253 19.01 -0.62 -2.65
C ASP A 253 18.41 0.36 -1.62
N ALA A 254 19.07 1.51 -1.46
CA ALA A 254 18.66 2.53 -0.50
C ALA A 254 17.18 2.98 -0.67
N VAL A 255 16.63 2.93 -1.88
CA VAL A 255 15.23 3.32 -2.14
C VAL A 255 14.26 2.25 -1.60
N ALA A 256 14.62 0.97 -1.73
CA ALA A 256 13.85 -0.13 -1.16
C ALA A 256 13.88 -0.08 0.39
N VAL A 257 15.06 0.11 0.98
CA VAL A 257 15.22 0.26 2.45
C VAL A 257 14.33 1.39 2.97
N GLU A 258 14.43 2.58 2.36
CA GLU A 258 13.61 3.75 2.72
C GLU A 258 12.10 3.50 2.56
N THR A 259 11.71 2.67 1.59
CA THR A 259 10.29 2.31 1.40
C THR A 259 9.81 1.33 2.47
N ILE A 260 10.63 0.37 2.88
CA ILE A 260 10.32 -0.54 4.00
C ILE A 260 10.11 0.28 5.27
N ASP A 261 11.00 1.22 5.56
CA ASP A 261 10.94 2.07 6.75
C ASP A 261 9.74 3.03 6.70
N LEU A 262 9.47 3.65 5.54
CA LEU A 262 8.34 4.56 5.38
C LEU A 262 6.99 3.88 5.67
N ILE A 263 6.82 2.64 5.21
CA ILE A 263 5.57 1.91 5.33
C ILE A 263 5.52 1.09 6.63
N GLY A 264 6.67 0.88 7.29
CA GLY A 264 6.79 0.00 8.44
C GLY A 264 6.35 -1.42 8.10
N PHE A 265 6.82 -1.99 6.98
CA PHE A 265 6.31 -3.28 6.50
C PHE A 265 6.49 -4.44 7.49
N ASN A 266 7.47 -4.34 8.38
CA ASN A 266 7.83 -5.36 9.36
C ASN A 266 7.55 -4.92 10.80
N ASP A 267 6.85 -3.79 10.98
CA ASP A 267 6.45 -3.34 12.30
C ASP A 267 5.45 -4.33 12.88
N ASP A 268 5.83 -4.92 14.02
CA ASP A 268 4.99 -5.85 14.75
C ASP A 268 5.13 -5.58 16.26
N SER A 269 4.35 -4.60 16.73
CA SER A 269 4.30 -4.24 18.15
C SER A 269 3.02 -4.76 18.79
N PRO A 270 3.12 -5.65 19.81
CA PRO A 270 1.97 -6.11 20.58
C PRO A 270 1.15 -4.94 21.13
N GLY A 271 -0.18 -5.10 21.20
CA GLY A 271 -1.09 -4.07 21.72
C GLY A 271 -1.46 -2.96 20.72
N THR A 272 -0.92 -2.98 19.51
CA THR A 272 -1.42 -2.16 18.40
C THR A 272 -2.57 -2.87 17.68
N TYR A 273 -3.27 -2.19 16.77
CA TYR A 273 -4.22 -2.83 15.84
C TYR A 273 -3.54 -3.32 14.54
N ASP A 274 -2.23 -3.13 14.39
CA ASP A 274 -1.50 -3.61 13.23
C ASP A 274 -1.38 -5.13 13.29
N ARG A 275 -1.86 -5.81 12.25
CA ARG A 275 -1.79 -7.28 12.10
C ARG A 275 -1.18 -7.66 10.76
N ARG A 276 -0.50 -6.73 10.08
CA ARG A 276 0.03 -6.94 8.73
C ARG A 276 1.01 -8.10 8.68
N GLN A 277 1.99 -8.17 9.59
CA GLN A 277 2.98 -9.27 9.60
C GLN A 277 2.35 -10.62 9.94
N MET A 278 1.51 -10.69 10.98
CA MET A 278 0.78 -11.91 11.33
C MET A 278 -0.08 -12.43 10.17
N ASN A 279 -0.90 -11.56 9.55
CA ASN A 279 -1.75 -11.96 8.43
C ASN A 279 -0.96 -12.31 7.16
N ARG A 280 0.16 -11.62 6.92
CA ARG A 280 1.10 -11.96 5.84
C ARG A 280 1.70 -13.34 6.03
N THR A 281 2.04 -13.68 7.28
CA THR A 281 2.59 -14.99 7.65
C THR A 281 1.53 -16.08 7.47
N ARG A 282 0.29 -15.85 7.88
CA ARG A 282 -0.82 -16.79 7.64
C ARG A 282 -1.05 -17.06 6.15
N ALA A 283 -1.01 -16.00 5.32
CA ALA A 283 -1.13 -16.14 3.87
C ALA A 283 0.00 -16.97 3.24
N TRP A 284 1.21 -16.99 3.84
CA TRP A 284 2.30 -17.87 3.41
C TRP A 284 1.92 -19.34 3.58
N PHE A 285 1.39 -19.71 4.75
CA PHE A 285 0.97 -21.08 5.01
C PHE A 285 -0.29 -21.47 4.23
N ASP A 286 -1.20 -20.54 3.95
CA ASP A 286 -2.30 -20.79 3.03
C ASP A 286 -1.79 -21.14 1.62
N ALA A 287 -0.81 -20.38 1.10
CA ALA A 287 -0.20 -20.63 -0.19
C ALA A 287 0.59 -21.94 -0.23
N LEU A 288 1.29 -22.25 0.88
CA LEU A 288 2.07 -23.47 1.01
C LEU A 288 1.17 -24.71 0.97
N GLU A 289 0.06 -24.68 1.72
CA GLU A 289 -0.90 -25.77 1.75
C GLU A 289 -1.52 -26.01 0.37
N GLU A 290 -1.89 -24.96 -0.36
CA GLU A 290 -2.36 -25.08 -1.75
C GLU A 290 -1.30 -25.75 -2.65
N CYS A 291 -0.04 -25.28 -2.59
CA CYS A 291 1.04 -25.87 -3.40
C CYS A 291 1.23 -27.35 -3.07
N ARG A 292 1.14 -27.73 -1.79
CA ARG A 292 1.26 -29.12 -1.33
C ARG A 292 0.12 -29.98 -1.86
N LEU A 293 -1.13 -29.52 -1.78
CA LEU A 293 -2.29 -30.23 -2.32
C LEU A 293 -2.17 -30.44 -3.83
N LEU A 294 -1.72 -29.41 -4.55
CA LEU A 294 -1.48 -29.49 -5.99
C LEU A 294 -0.36 -30.48 -6.34
N LEU A 295 0.70 -30.55 -5.54
CA LEU A 295 1.80 -31.49 -5.78
C LEU A 295 1.37 -32.95 -5.56
N GLN A 296 0.49 -33.19 -4.58
CA GLN A 296 -0.01 -34.53 -4.23
C GLN A 296 -1.14 -35.02 -5.14
N ALA A 297 -1.73 -34.15 -5.96
CA ALA A 297 -2.85 -34.52 -6.81
C ALA A 297 -2.45 -35.53 -7.89
N ASN A 298 -3.30 -36.55 -8.04
CA ASN A 298 -3.05 -37.68 -8.93
C ASN A 298 -3.36 -37.32 -10.40
N GLY A 299 -2.37 -36.71 -11.05
CA GLY A 299 -2.42 -36.38 -12.47
C GLY A 299 -2.95 -34.97 -12.78
N PRO A 300 -2.94 -34.57 -14.07
CA PRO A 300 -3.27 -33.21 -14.48
C PRO A 300 -4.71 -32.78 -14.16
N LEU A 301 -5.69 -33.66 -14.38
CA LEU A 301 -7.11 -33.35 -14.15
C LEU A 301 -7.40 -33.01 -12.69
N ALA A 302 -6.89 -33.82 -11.74
CA ALA A 302 -7.06 -33.56 -10.32
C ALA A 302 -6.39 -32.24 -9.90
N ARG A 303 -5.21 -31.94 -10.47
CA ARG A 303 -4.53 -30.65 -10.25
C ARG A 303 -5.34 -29.48 -10.77
N ASP A 304 -5.95 -29.60 -11.93
CA ASP A 304 -6.77 -28.54 -12.51
C ASP A 304 -8.04 -28.29 -11.71
N GLN A 305 -8.69 -29.34 -11.22
CA GLN A 305 -9.86 -29.24 -10.33
C GLN A 305 -9.52 -28.52 -9.01
N LEU A 306 -8.40 -28.87 -8.37
CA LEU A 306 -7.95 -28.18 -7.16
C LEU A 306 -7.63 -26.71 -7.44
N TRP A 307 -7.00 -26.42 -8.58
CA TRP A 307 -6.58 -25.08 -8.95
C TRP A 307 -7.74 -24.08 -9.07
N GLU A 308 -8.96 -24.52 -9.39
CA GLU A 308 -10.12 -23.63 -9.52
C GLU A 308 -10.39 -22.77 -8.28
N ASN A 309 -10.01 -23.27 -7.09
CA ASN A 309 -10.17 -22.57 -5.82
C ASN A 309 -8.96 -21.72 -5.44
N THR A 310 -7.78 -22.01 -6.00
CA THR A 310 -6.52 -21.36 -5.60
C THR A 310 -6.55 -19.84 -5.80
N PRO A 311 -6.96 -19.26 -6.97
CA PRO A 311 -7.08 -17.81 -7.13
C PRO A 311 -8.09 -17.15 -6.16
N ARG A 312 -9.21 -17.84 -5.85
CA ARG A 312 -10.23 -17.35 -4.90
C ARG A 312 -9.68 -17.30 -3.49
N ARG A 313 -8.99 -18.35 -3.05
CA ARG A 313 -8.36 -18.41 -1.73
C ARG A 313 -7.28 -17.33 -1.58
N ALA A 314 -6.45 -17.17 -2.61
CA ALA A 314 -5.45 -16.12 -2.64
C ALA A 314 -6.10 -14.74 -2.49
N ALA A 315 -7.06 -14.40 -3.36
CA ALA A 315 -7.77 -13.13 -3.30
C ALA A 315 -8.47 -12.89 -1.95
N SER A 316 -9.04 -13.93 -1.33
CA SER A 316 -9.65 -13.84 0.01
C SER A 316 -8.64 -13.49 1.10
N SER A 317 -7.46 -14.13 1.08
CA SER A 317 -6.38 -13.84 2.03
C SER A 317 -5.67 -12.50 1.76
N GLY A 318 -5.70 -12.02 0.53
CA GLY A 318 -4.89 -10.90 0.06
C GLY A 318 -3.46 -11.31 -0.27
N PHE A 319 -2.49 -10.49 0.12
CA PHE A 319 -1.05 -10.74 0.08
C PHE A 319 -0.53 -11.39 -1.21
N TYR A 320 -0.95 -10.88 -2.37
CA TYR A 320 -0.52 -11.37 -3.70
C TYR A 320 0.98 -11.71 -3.80
N ALA A 321 1.82 -10.80 -3.31
CA ALA A 321 3.28 -10.95 -3.34
C ALA A 321 3.76 -12.16 -2.53
N VAL A 322 3.08 -12.53 -1.45
CA VAL A 322 3.38 -13.73 -0.66
C VAL A 322 3.04 -14.98 -1.43
N TRP A 323 1.82 -15.07 -1.97
CA TRP A 323 1.39 -16.20 -2.80
C TRP A 323 2.36 -16.46 -3.95
N LEU A 324 2.72 -15.41 -4.68
CA LEU A 324 3.67 -15.50 -5.78
C LEU A 324 5.08 -15.90 -5.28
N SER A 325 5.52 -15.43 -4.10
CA SER A 325 6.80 -15.83 -3.51
C SER A 325 6.83 -17.32 -3.17
N VAL A 326 5.78 -17.82 -2.51
CA VAL A 326 5.66 -19.24 -2.15
C VAL A 326 5.62 -20.12 -3.39
N MET A 327 4.77 -19.78 -4.37
CA MET A 327 4.68 -20.54 -5.62
C MET A 327 5.98 -20.52 -6.42
N SER A 328 6.70 -19.39 -6.44
CA SER A 328 8.02 -19.31 -7.11
C SER A 328 9.07 -20.15 -6.40
N ALA A 329 9.07 -20.17 -5.06
CA ALA A 329 9.94 -21.03 -4.28
C ALA A 329 9.60 -22.52 -4.48
N PHE A 330 8.30 -22.84 -4.61
CA PHE A 330 7.82 -24.18 -4.91
C PHE A 330 8.25 -24.63 -6.31
N ASP A 331 8.11 -23.76 -7.32
CA ASP A 331 8.57 -24.00 -8.70
C ASP A 331 10.08 -24.29 -8.73
N ALA A 332 10.88 -23.51 -8.00
CA ALA A 332 12.33 -23.71 -7.90
C ALA A 332 12.72 -25.00 -7.16
N THR A 333 11.92 -25.45 -6.19
CA THR A 333 12.23 -26.61 -5.35
C THR A 333 11.74 -27.92 -5.96
N TYR A 334 10.55 -27.92 -6.59
CA TYR A 334 9.86 -29.12 -7.05
C TYR A 334 9.69 -29.21 -8.57
N GLY A 335 10.18 -28.22 -9.33
CA GLY A 335 10.12 -28.23 -10.80
C GLY A 335 8.71 -28.05 -11.37
N CYS A 336 7.78 -27.48 -10.59
CA CYS A 336 6.45 -27.12 -11.05
C CYS A 336 6.41 -25.75 -11.76
N ARG A 337 5.20 -25.28 -12.12
CA ARG A 337 4.96 -24.00 -12.81
C ARG A 337 3.75 -23.26 -12.24
N TYR A 338 3.60 -23.27 -10.93
CA TYR A 338 2.49 -22.65 -10.23
C TYR A 338 2.57 -21.13 -10.27
N ALA A 339 3.75 -20.52 -10.24
CA ALA A 339 3.88 -19.06 -10.21
C ALA A 339 3.33 -18.41 -11.49
N SER A 340 3.76 -18.88 -12.66
CA SER A 340 3.27 -18.35 -13.95
C SER A 340 1.79 -18.66 -14.18
N ARG A 341 1.32 -19.86 -13.77
CA ARG A 341 -0.11 -20.20 -13.79
C ARG A 341 -0.92 -19.26 -12.89
N PHE A 342 -0.39 -18.89 -11.73
CA PHE A 342 -1.01 -17.96 -10.79
C PHE A 342 -1.12 -16.56 -11.39
N VAL A 343 -0.03 -16.01 -11.94
CA VAL A 343 -0.03 -14.70 -12.61
C VAL A 343 -1.08 -14.65 -13.72
N LEU A 344 -1.15 -15.68 -14.56
CA LEU A 344 -2.11 -15.78 -15.66
C LEU A 344 -3.56 -15.87 -15.16
N ALA A 345 -3.82 -16.63 -14.10
CA ALA A 345 -5.16 -16.83 -13.56
C ALA A 345 -5.66 -15.64 -12.73
N THR A 346 -4.77 -14.82 -12.17
CA THR A 346 -5.13 -13.79 -11.18
C THR A 346 -5.16 -12.37 -11.72
N LYS A 347 -4.63 -12.13 -12.93
CA LYS A 347 -4.76 -10.81 -13.60
C LYS A 347 -6.21 -10.45 -13.98
N ASP A 348 -7.12 -11.41 -13.87
CA ASP A 348 -8.55 -11.25 -14.08
C ASP A 348 -9.17 -10.23 -13.09
N PRO A 349 -10.14 -9.41 -13.53
CA PRO A 349 -10.84 -8.46 -12.66
C PRO A 349 -11.48 -9.06 -11.40
N LEU A 350 -11.78 -10.35 -11.37
CA LEU A 350 -12.36 -11.03 -10.22
C LEU A 350 -11.39 -11.19 -9.05
N TYR A 351 -10.08 -11.30 -9.31
CA TYR A 351 -9.10 -11.66 -8.29
C TYR A 351 -8.21 -10.47 -7.93
N TYR A 352 -7.26 -10.12 -8.81
CA TYR A 352 -6.31 -9.04 -8.58
C TYR A 352 -6.30 -8.11 -9.80
N PRO A 353 -7.40 -7.36 -10.05
CA PRO A 353 -7.48 -6.41 -11.14
C PRO A 353 -6.32 -5.42 -11.11
N GLY A 354 -5.97 -4.96 -12.32
CA GLY A 354 -4.91 -3.98 -12.50
C GLY A 354 -3.53 -4.49 -12.12
N THR A 355 -3.27 -5.80 -12.04
CA THR A 355 -1.92 -6.32 -11.80
C THR A 355 -1.03 -6.08 -13.02
N ASN A 356 0.15 -5.50 -12.83
CA ASN A 356 1.16 -5.37 -13.89
C ASN A 356 1.98 -6.66 -13.99
N THR A 357 1.77 -7.43 -15.05
CA THR A 357 2.43 -8.74 -15.22
C THR A 357 3.79 -8.66 -15.94
N GLN A 358 4.28 -7.48 -16.32
CA GLN A 358 5.47 -7.33 -17.16
C GLN A 358 6.75 -7.90 -16.54
N GLN A 359 6.88 -7.84 -15.22
CA GLN A 359 8.07 -8.28 -14.46
C GLN A 359 7.73 -9.44 -13.49
N LEU A 360 6.63 -10.14 -13.75
CA LEU A 360 6.20 -11.31 -12.98
C LEU A 360 6.56 -12.61 -13.73
N PRO A 361 6.73 -13.75 -13.03
CA PRO A 361 7.10 -15.04 -13.61
C PRO A 361 6.14 -15.61 -14.67
#